data_AF-F2E634-F1
#
_entry.id   AF-F2E634-F1
#
_cell.length_a   1.000
_cell.length_b   1.000
_cell.length_c   1.000
_cell.angle_alpha   90.00
_cell.angle_beta   90.00
_cell.angle_gamma   90.00
#
_symmetry.space_group_name_H-M   'P 1'
#
loop_
_entity.id
_entity.type
_entity.pdbx_description
1 polymer ?
#
loop_
_entity_poly.entity_id
_entity_poly.type
_entity_poly.pdbx_seq_one_letter_code
_entity_poly.pdbx_strand_id
1 'polypeptide(L)'
;RGSVVLDDCNFHESVQLDSFDIDRTLHLIPPDGEFPVMNYRMTQEFKPPFRVTALIEEAGPSRAEVLLKIRADFPANVTANTITVQMPVPSYTMRASFELEAGAVGQTTDFKEGTRRLEWNLKKIVGGSEHTLRAKLTFSQETHGNLTKEAGPVNMNFTIPMYNASKLQVRYLQIAKKSKTYNPYRWVRYVTQANSYVARL
;
A
#
# COMPACT_ATOMS: atom_id res chain seq x y z
N ARG A 1 22.79 -5.59 -12.82
CA ARG A 1 21.50 -4.89 -12.60
C ARG A 1 20.42 -5.77 -13.22
N GLY A 2 19.54 -6.37 -12.40
CA GLY A 2 18.55 -7.33 -12.90
C GLY A 2 17.53 -6.68 -13.81
N SER A 3 17.18 -7.34 -14.91
CA SER A 3 16.04 -6.98 -15.76
C SER A 3 14.75 -7.20 -14.98
N VAL A 4 13.83 -6.24 -15.01
CA VAL A 4 12.45 -6.45 -14.55
C VAL A 4 11.82 -7.48 -15.47
N VAL A 5 11.27 -8.54 -14.91
CA VAL A 5 10.55 -9.57 -15.65
C VAL A 5 9.07 -9.36 -15.40
N LEU A 6 8.31 -9.28 -16.48
CA LEU A 6 6.87 -9.15 -16.47
C LEU A 6 6.27 -10.53 -16.73
N ASP A 7 5.21 -10.90 -16.03
CA ASP A 7 4.54 -12.19 -16.24
C ASP A 7 3.65 -12.13 -17.48
N ASP A 8 2.89 -11.05 -17.58
CA ASP A 8 2.04 -10.73 -18.72
C ASP A 8 1.94 -9.21 -18.88
N CYS A 9 1.65 -8.80 -20.11
CA CYS A 9 1.38 -7.42 -20.44
C CYS A 9 0.37 -7.34 -21.59
N ASN A 10 -0.47 -6.32 -21.52
CA ASN A 10 -1.44 -5.98 -22.55
C ASN A 10 -1.15 -4.55 -23.02
N PHE A 11 -1.27 -4.32 -24.32
CA PHE A 11 -0.96 -3.03 -24.93
C PHE A 11 -2.21 -2.41 -25.55
N HIS A 12 -2.21 -1.09 -25.67
CA HIS A 12 -3.20 -0.38 -26.46
C HIS A 12 -3.10 -0.78 -27.94
N GLU A 13 -4.21 -0.78 -28.67
CA GLU A 13 -4.27 -1.17 -30.11
C GLU A 13 -3.37 -0.31 -31.02
N SER A 14 -3.02 0.90 -30.57
CA SER A 14 -2.13 1.80 -31.32
C SER A 14 -0.64 1.47 -31.18
N VAL A 15 -0.28 0.48 -30.37
CA VAL A 15 1.11 0.09 -30.11
C VAL A 15 1.57 -0.96 -31.11
N GLN A 16 2.67 -0.66 -31.80
CA GLN A 16 3.41 -1.56 -32.68
C GLN A 16 4.50 -2.27 -31.86
N LEU A 17 4.49 -3.60 -31.89
CA LEU A 17 5.33 -4.45 -31.03
C LEU A 17 6.60 -4.97 -31.72
N ASP A 18 6.84 -4.63 -32.99
CA ASP A 18 7.97 -5.13 -33.78
C ASP A 18 9.32 -4.90 -33.09
N SER A 19 9.48 -3.77 -32.40
CA SER A 19 10.69 -3.44 -31.64
C SER A 19 10.65 -3.94 -30.18
N PHE A 20 9.48 -4.27 -29.65
CA PHE A 20 9.32 -4.58 -28.23
C PHE A 20 10.08 -5.86 -27.83
N ASP A 21 10.11 -6.86 -28.70
CA ASP A 21 10.83 -8.11 -28.43
C ASP A 21 12.35 -7.95 -28.51
N ILE A 22 12.84 -6.93 -29.23
CA ILE A 22 14.26 -6.68 -29.45
C ILE A 22 14.85 -5.83 -28.32
N ASP A 23 14.26 -4.65 -28.06
CA ASP A 23 14.84 -3.65 -27.17
C ASP A 23 13.87 -3.10 -26.12
N ARG A 24 12.67 -3.69 -26.03
CA ARG A 24 11.58 -3.28 -25.12
C ARG A 24 11.05 -1.86 -25.40
N THR A 25 11.18 -1.38 -26.64
CA THR A 25 10.61 -0.10 -27.09
C THR A 25 9.20 -0.28 -27.61
N LEU A 26 8.29 0.59 -27.16
CA LEU A 26 6.92 0.70 -27.68
C LEU A 26 6.85 1.83 -28.70
N HIS A 27 6.50 1.50 -29.94
CA HIS A 27 6.18 2.49 -30.96
C HIS A 27 4.67 2.66 -31.04
N LEU A 28 4.17 3.89 -31.09
CA LEU A 28 2.73 4.13 -31.20
C LEU A 28 2.42 5.48 -31.83
N ILE A 29 1.23 5.57 -32.41
CA ILE A 29 0.55 6.84 -32.70
C ILE A 29 -0.49 7.02 -31.59
N PRO A 30 -0.25 7.93 -30.61
CA PRO A 30 -1.16 8.06 -29.47
C PRO A 30 -2.50 8.68 -29.92
N PRO A 31 -3.63 8.18 -29.41
CA PRO A 31 -4.89 8.92 -29.41
C PRO A 31 -4.76 10.26 -28.67
N ASP A 32 -5.67 11.19 -28.95
CA ASP A 32 -5.76 12.44 -28.20
C ASP A 32 -6.32 12.18 -26.79
N GLY A 33 -5.70 12.79 -25.78
CA GLY A 33 -6.13 12.69 -24.38
C GLY A 33 -5.39 11.64 -23.54
N GLU A 34 -6.00 11.23 -22.43
CA GLU A 34 -5.46 10.24 -21.50
C GLU A 34 -5.90 8.83 -21.90
N PHE A 35 -4.96 7.90 -22.04
CA PHE A 35 -5.25 6.51 -22.36
C PHE A 35 -4.18 5.57 -21.77
N PRO A 36 -4.55 4.32 -21.42
CA PRO A 36 -3.58 3.33 -20.94
C PRO A 36 -2.76 2.78 -22.11
N VAL A 37 -1.46 3.09 -22.15
CA VAL A 37 -0.54 2.55 -23.18
C VAL A 37 -0.25 1.07 -22.96
N MET A 38 -0.08 0.66 -21.70
CA MET A 38 0.31 -0.69 -21.31
C MET A 38 -0.21 -1.02 -19.91
N ASN A 39 -0.79 -2.21 -19.75
CA ASN A 39 -1.06 -2.84 -18.47
C ASN A 39 -0.13 -4.03 -18.29
N TYR A 40 0.37 -4.26 -17.08
CA TYR A 40 1.29 -5.37 -16.83
C TYR A 40 1.08 -5.97 -15.45
N ARG A 41 1.47 -7.24 -15.31
CA ARG A 41 1.48 -7.96 -14.03
C ARG A 41 2.86 -8.48 -13.71
N MET A 42 3.18 -8.47 -12.42
CA MET A 42 4.43 -8.99 -11.86
C MET A 42 4.12 -9.72 -10.55
N THR A 43 4.56 -10.96 -10.45
CA THR A 43 4.40 -11.88 -9.31
C THR A 43 5.73 -12.31 -8.71
N GLN A 44 6.84 -11.86 -9.30
CA GLN A 44 8.15 -12.06 -8.72
C GLN A 44 8.22 -11.49 -7.30
N GLU A 45 9.05 -12.14 -6.48
CA GLU A 45 9.28 -11.67 -5.13
C GLU A 45 9.80 -10.24 -5.15
N PHE A 46 9.07 -9.35 -4.49
CA PHE A 46 9.44 -7.96 -4.31
C PHE A 46 9.41 -7.64 -2.82
N LYS A 47 10.23 -6.68 -2.40
CA LYS A 47 10.19 -6.17 -1.03
C LYS A 47 8.97 -5.25 -0.89
N PRO A 48 7.97 -5.60 -0.08
CA PRO A 48 6.82 -4.74 0.11
C PRO A 48 7.21 -3.40 0.75
N PRO A 49 6.52 -2.30 0.43
CA PRO A 49 6.88 -0.98 0.95
C PRO A 49 6.60 -0.84 2.45
N PHE A 50 5.74 -1.68 3.03
CA PHE A 50 5.44 -1.65 4.45
C PHE A 50 5.57 -3.03 5.06
N ARG A 51 6.08 -3.12 6.29
CA ARG A 51 5.95 -4.33 7.10
C ARG A 51 4.94 -4.08 8.19
N VAL A 52 3.94 -4.93 8.28
CA VAL A 52 2.90 -4.85 9.30
C VAL A 52 3.10 -6.03 10.25
N THR A 53 3.10 -5.74 11.54
CA THR A 53 3.17 -6.74 12.60
C THR A 53 2.03 -6.47 13.55
N ALA A 54 1.31 -7.52 13.92
CA ALA A 54 0.16 -7.43 14.78
C ALA A 54 0.25 -8.54 15.82
N LEU A 55 0.08 -8.17 17.09
CA LEU A 55 0.14 -9.08 18.23
C LEU A 55 -1.11 -8.86 19.08
N ILE A 56 -1.73 -9.94 19.54
CA ILE A 56 -2.86 -9.91 20.47
C ILE A 56 -2.44 -10.62 21.75
N GLU A 57 -2.56 -9.93 22.88
CA GLU A 57 -2.24 -10.45 24.21
C GLU A 57 -3.47 -10.41 25.10
N GLU A 58 -3.71 -11.48 25.85
CA GLU A 58 -4.76 -11.51 26.86
C GLU A 58 -4.37 -10.66 28.06
N ALA A 59 -5.27 -9.77 28.49
CA ALA A 59 -5.03 -8.81 29.58
C ALA A 59 -6.01 -9.01 30.75
N GLY A 60 -6.64 -10.18 30.82
CA GLY A 60 -7.64 -10.57 31.82
C GLY A 60 -8.82 -11.32 31.18
N PRO A 61 -9.78 -11.82 31.99
CA PRO A 61 -10.84 -12.70 31.49
C PRO A 61 -11.69 -12.11 30.37
N SER A 62 -11.94 -10.79 30.38
CA SER A 62 -12.74 -10.08 29.38
C SER A 62 -11.98 -8.91 28.73
N ARG A 63 -10.65 -9.01 28.69
CA ARG A 63 -9.79 -7.94 28.18
C ARG A 63 -8.64 -8.49 27.34
N ALA A 64 -8.29 -7.77 26.30
CA ALA A 64 -7.09 -8.04 25.52
C ALA A 64 -6.41 -6.74 25.10
N GLU A 65 -5.16 -6.84 24.71
CA GLU A 65 -4.40 -5.76 24.12
C GLU A 65 -3.95 -6.17 22.71
N VAL A 66 -4.13 -5.28 21.75
CA VAL A 66 -3.64 -5.42 20.39
C VAL A 66 -2.51 -4.43 20.17
N LEU A 67 -1.36 -4.93 19.77
CA LEU A 67 -0.20 -4.12 19.36
C LEU A 67 -0.07 -4.18 17.84
N LEU A 68 -0.33 -3.05 17.18
CA LEU A 68 -0.13 -2.87 15.75
C LEU A 68 1.15 -2.07 15.50
N LYS A 69 2.10 -2.66 14.78
CA LYS A 69 3.34 -1.99 14.36
C LYS A 69 3.42 -1.95 12.84
N ILE A 70 3.73 -0.78 12.30
CA ILE A 70 4.00 -0.59 10.87
C ILE A 70 5.41 -0.03 10.68
N ARG A 71 6.16 -0.58 9.74
CA ARG A 71 7.50 -0.12 9.35
C ARG A 71 7.50 0.24 7.87
N ALA A 72 7.95 1.45 7.54
CA ALA A 72 8.13 1.89 6.16
C ALA A 72 9.49 1.41 5.61
N ASP A 73 9.44 0.50 4.65
CA ASP A 73 10.60 -0.23 4.15
C ASP A 73 11.08 0.31 2.77
N PHE A 74 10.98 1.64 2.60
CA PHE A 74 11.41 2.42 1.43
C PHE A 74 12.34 3.60 1.84
N PRO A 75 13.03 4.25 0.88
CA PRO A 75 14.01 5.31 1.18
C PRO A 75 13.47 6.49 2.00
N ALA A 76 14.29 7.04 2.89
CA ALA A 76 13.90 8.10 3.83
C ALA A 76 13.50 9.44 3.19
N ASN A 77 13.85 9.67 1.93
CA ASN A 77 13.41 10.84 1.16
C ASN A 77 12.03 10.65 0.50
N VAL A 78 11.42 9.48 0.63
CA VAL A 78 10.08 9.16 0.12
C VAL A 78 9.10 9.22 1.28
N THR A 79 7.90 9.74 1.02
CA THR A 79 6.82 9.85 2.01
C THR A 79 5.55 9.24 1.45
N ALA A 80 4.96 8.29 2.18
CA ALA A 80 3.63 7.79 1.91
C ALA A 80 2.56 8.72 2.48
N ASN A 81 1.40 8.76 1.84
CA ASN A 81 0.23 9.51 2.27
C ASN A 81 -1.02 8.64 2.24
N THR A 82 -2.09 9.14 2.89
CA THR A 82 -3.41 8.49 2.93
C THR A 82 -3.30 7.04 3.42
N ILE A 83 -2.73 6.87 4.61
CA ILE A 83 -2.54 5.55 5.20
C ILE A 83 -3.73 5.22 6.10
N THR A 84 -4.35 4.08 5.87
CA THR A 84 -5.42 3.53 6.69
C THR A 84 -5.10 2.08 7.01
N VAL A 85 -5.00 1.74 8.29
CA VAL A 85 -4.79 0.40 8.81
C VAL A 85 -6.09 -0.05 9.48
N GLN A 86 -6.53 -1.26 9.17
CA GLN A 86 -7.82 -1.80 9.57
C GLN A 86 -7.67 -3.23 10.07
N MET A 87 -8.12 -3.51 11.28
CA MET A 87 -8.04 -4.86 11.86
C MET A 87 -9.40 -5.26 12.44
N PRO A 88 -10.04 -6.32 11.90
CA PRO A 88 -11.21 -6.92 12.54
C PRO A 88 -10.83 -7.53 13.89
N VAL A 89 -11.68 -7.33 14.90
CA VAL A 89 -11.53 -7.88 16.25
C VAL A 89 -12.70 -8.82 16.56
N PRO A 90 -12.64 -9.62 17.64
CA PRO A 90 -13.72 -10.54 17.98
C PRO A 90 -15.09 -9.85 18.04
N SER A 91 -16.14 -10.55 17.61
CA SER A 91 -17.48 -9.98 17.42
C SER A 91 -18.13 -9.47 18.72
N TYR A 92 -17.68 -9.99 19.86
CA TYR A 92 -18.10 -9.61 21.20
C TYR A 92 -17.25 -8.47 21.81
N THR A 93 -16.43 -7.78 21.01
CA THR A 93 -15.71 -6.57 21.45
C THR A 93 -16.68 -5.42 21.65
N MET A 94 -16.83 -4.96 22.89
CA MET A 94 -17.74 -3.88 23.25
C MET A 94 -17.09 -2.51 23.15
N ARG A 95 -15.84 -2.39 23.58
CA ARG A 95 -15.09 -1.12 23.58
C ARG A 95 -13.65 -1.35 23.20
N ALA A 96 -13.06 -0.37 22.52
CA ALA A 96 -11.63 -0.27 22.33
C ALA A 96 -11.16 1.13 22.75
N SER A 97 -10.06 1.19 23.48
CA SER A 97 -9.34 2.43 23.78
C SER A 97 -7.94 2.37 23.18
N PHE A 98 -7.44 3.51 22.73
CA PHE A 98 -6.23 3.58 21.91
C PHE A 98 -5.15 4.41 22.58
N GLU A 99 -3.92 3.93 22.50
CA GLU A 99 -2.72 4.60 22.98
C GLU A 99 -1.74 4.72 21.80
N LEU A 100 -1.46 5.97 21.42
CA LEU A 100 -0.50 6.32 20.39
C LEU A 100 0.86 6.67 21.02
N GLU A 101 1.92 6.54 20.24
CA GLU A 101 3.25 6.98 20.63
C GLU A 101 3.29 8.50 20.91
N ALA A 102 4.18 8.91 21.82
CA ALA A 102 4.39 10.32 22.12
C ALA A 102 4.79 11.09 20.84
N GLY A 103 4.07 12.16 20.52
CA GLY A 103 4.34 12.94 19.31
C GLY A 103 3.74 12.38 18.02
N ALA A 104 2.75 11.47 18.09
CA ALA A 104 2.01 10.92 16.95
C ALA A 104 1.12 11.96 16.23
N VAL A 105 1.74 12.98 15.62
CA VAL A 105 1.03 14.06 14.92
C VAL A 105 0.36 13.55 13.65
N GLY A 106 -0.93 13.89 13.48
CA GLY A 106 -1.68 13.53 12.28
C GLY A 106 -2.06 12.04 12.20
N GLN A 107 -2.03 11.35 13.34
CA GLN A 107 -2.59 10.01 13.48
C GLN A 107 -3.95 10.07 14.17
N THR A 108 -4.90 9.27 13.71
CA THR A 108 -6.22 9.14 14.36
C THR A 108 -6.60 7.68 14.47
N THR A 109 -7.39 7.36 15.49
CA THR A 109 -7.81 6.00 15.80
C THR A 109 -9.31 5.98 16.05
N ASP A 110 -9.97 4.92 15.62
CA ASP A 110 -11.40 4.73 15.83
C ASP A 110 -11.75 3.25 15.99
N PHE A 111 -12.88 2.97 16.62
CA PHE A 111 -13.47 1.65 16.69
C PHE A 111 -14.83 1.65 16.01
N LYS A 112 -14.92 0.95 14.88
CA LYS A 112 -16.17 0.79 14.14
C LYS A 112 -16.97 -0.32 14.77
N GLU A 113 -17.89 0.06 15.66
CA GLU A 113 -18.72 -0.89 16.40
C GLU A 113 -19.55 -1.79 15.48
N GLY A 114 -20.19 -1.22 14.45
CA GLY A 114 -21.05 -1.95 13.51
C GLY A 114 -20.32 -3.03 12.70
N THR A 115 -19.01 -2.90 12.50
CA THR A 115 -18.18 -3.88 11.76
C THR A 115 -17.12 -4.55 12.63
N ARG A 116 -17.15 -4.28 13.95
CA ARG A 116 -16.18 -4.76 14.96
C ARG A 116 -14.74 -4.68 14.47
N ARG A 117 -14.32 -3.47 14.11
CA ARG A 117 -13.02 -3.20 13.47
C ARG A 117 -12.30 -2.02 14.10
N LEU A 118 -11.01 -2.18 14.35
CA LEU A 118 -10.11 -1.08 14.69
C LEU A 118 -9.70 -0.36 13.41
N GLU A 119 -9.71 0.98 13.43
CA GLU A 119 -9.17 1.81 12.37
C GLU A 119 -8.06 2.71 12.90
N TRP A 120 -6.96 2.76 12.18
CA TRP A 120 -5.83 3.64 12.45
C TRP A 120 -5.41 4.35 11.19
N ASN A 121 -5.55 5.66 11.19
CA ASN A 121 -5.24 6.50 10.04
C ASN A 121 -3.98 7.32 10.33
N LEU A 122 -3.07 7.38 9.36
CA LEU A 122 -1.88 8.23 9.42
C LEU A 122 -1.86 9.12 8.19
N LYS A 123 -1.75 10.44 8.40
CA LYS A 123 -1.67 11.39 7.28
C LYS A 123 -0.43 11.18 6.43
N LYS A 124 0.70 10.89 7.06
CA LYS A 124 2.02 10.73 6.42
C LYS A 124 2.87 9.71 7.16
N ILE A 125 3.66 8.95 6.41
CA ILE A 125 4.74 8.10 6.94
C ILE A 125 5.99 8.31 6.08
N VAL A 126 7.12 8.58 6.72
CA VAL A 126 8.42 8.77 6.06
C VAL A 126 9.12 7.43 5.91
N GLY A 127 9.87 7.23 4.83
CA GLY A 127 10.63 6.01 4.63
C GLY A 127 11.62 5.74 5.77
N GLY A 128 11.72 4.47 6.19
CA GLY A 128 12.57 4.05 7.29
C GLY A 128 12.00 4.30 8.69
N SER A 129 10.84 4.98 8.84
CA SER A 129 10.21 5.15 10.15
C SER A 129 9.39 3.93 10.56
N GLU A 130 9.17 3.82 11.87
CA GLU A 130 8.27 2.85 12.48
C GLU A 130 7.20 3.62 13.26
N HIS A 131 5.99 3.07 13.30
CA HIS A 131 4.88 3.59 14.09
C HIS A 131 4.18 2.45 14.80
N THR A 132 3.72 2.72 16.02
CA THR A 132 3.04 1.73 16.85
C THR A 132 1.73 2.27 17.38
N LEU A 133 0.69 1.43 17.34
CA LEU A 133 -0.59 1.65 18.00
C LEU A 133 -0.86 0.52 18.97
N ARG A 134 -1.24 0.89 20.20
CA ARG A 134 -1.73 -0.04 21.21
C ARG A 134 -3.23 0.16 21.39
N ALA A 135 -4.02 -0.89 21.23
CA ALA A 135 -5.46 -0.87 21.41
C ALA A 135 -5.87 -1.84 22.52
N LYS A 136 -6.49 -1.31 23.58
CA LYS A 136 -7.01 -2.11 24.69
C LYS A 136 -8.48 -2.41 24.43
N LEU A 137 -8.81 -3.70 24.36
CA LEU A 137 -10.15 -4.21 24.09
C LEU A 137 -10.84 -4.62 25.38
N THR A 138 -12.13 -4.31 25.47
CA THR A 138 -13.03 -4.83 26.50
C THR A 138 -14.14 -5.64 25.83
N PHE A 139 -14.36 -6.85 26.33
CA PHE A 139 -15.30 -7.82 25.79
C PHE A 139 -16.59 -7.88 26.61
N SER A 140 -17.72 -8.28 25.99
CA SER A 140 -18.98 -8.51 26.70
C SER A 140 -19.03 -9.83 27.49
N GLN A 141 -18.07 -10.72 27.22
CA GLN A 141 -17.99 -12.06 27.80
C GLN A 141 -16.52 -12.42 28.08
N GLU A 142 -16.32 -13.50 28.83
CA GLU A 142 -14.99 -14.03 29.05
C GLU A 142 -14.43 -14.71 27.79
N THR A 143 -13.12 -14.62 27.62
CA THR A 143 -12.38 -15.23 26.51
C THR A 143 -12.16 -16.71 26.82
N HIS A 144 -12.74 -17.59 25.99
CA HIS A 144 -12.58 -19.04 26.12
C HIS A 144 -11.87 -19.67 24.89
N GLY A 145 -11.43 -18.83 23.96
CA GLY A 145 -10.90 -19.22 22.66
C GLY A 145 -9.61 -18.50 22.28
N ASN A 146 -9.06 -18.84 21.12
CA ASN A 146 -7.85 -18.20 20.60
C ASN A 146 -8.23 -16.88 19.92
N LEU A 147 -7.96 -15.77 20.59
CA LEU A 147 -8.27 -14.43 20.11
C LEU A 147 -7.67 -14.12 18.72
N THR A 148 -6.48 -14.64 18.43
CA THR A 148 -5.82 -14.46 17.12
C THR A 148 -6.59 -15.13 15.98
N LYS A 149 -7.26 -16.27 16.24
CA LYS A 149 -8.11 -16.93 15.24
C LYS A 149 -9.46 -16.23 15.05
N GLU A 150 -9.96 -15.59 16.10
CA GLU A 150 -11.24 -14.87 16.07
C GLU A 150 -11.08 -13.44 15.52
N ALA A 151 -9.90 -12.85 15.68
CA ALA A 151 -9.51 -11.62 15.01
C ALA A 151 -9.22 -11.87 13.51
N GLY A 152 -9.48 -10.86 12.70
CA GLY A 152 -9.21 -10.90 11.27
C GLY A 152 -7.80 -10.42 10.93
N PRO A 153 -7.36 -10.61 9.67
CA PRO A 153 -6.08 -10.08 9.23
C PRO A 153 -6.11 -8.55 9.19
N VAL A 154 -4.91 -7.95 9.28
CA VAL A 154 -4.74 -6.50 9.17
C VAL A 154 -4.72 -6.11 7.71
N ASN A 155 -5.64 -5.22 7.33
CA ASN A 155 -5.72 -4.61 6.02
C ASN A 155 -5.05 -3.24 6.05
N MET A 156 -4.31 -2.89 5.01
CA MET A 156 -3.65 -1.58 4.90
C MET A 156 -3.89 -0.95 3.54
N ASN A 157 -4.35 0.29 3.52
CA ASN A 157 -4.40 1.12 2.32
C ASN A 157 -3.35 2.22 2.44
N PHE A 158 -2.68 2.54 1.34
CA PHE A 158 -1.67 3.60 1.28
C PHE A 158 -1.48 4.10 -0.16
N THR A 159 -0.96 5.30 -0.30
CA THR A 159 -0.42 5.83 -1.56
C THR A 159 1.00 6.34 -1.34
N ILE A 160 1.93 5.95 -2.21
CA ILE A 160 3.33 6.38 -2.19
C ILE A 160 3.64 7.10 -3.50
N PRO A 161 3.62 8.44 -3.53
CA PRO A 161 4.02 9.21 -4.70
C PRO A 161 5.53 9.09 -4.93
N MET A 162 5.93 9.22 -6.19
CA MET A 162 7.32 9.17 -6.67
C MET A 162 8.07 7.88 -6.27
N TYR A 163 7.33 6.81 -5.98
CA TYR A 163 7.85 5.50 -5.64
C TYR A 163 7.33 4.43 -6.60
N ASN A 164 8.22 3.53 -6.97
CA ASN A 164 7.95 2.48 -7.95
C ASN A 164 8.30 1.12 -7.35
N ALA A 165 7.26 0.38 -6.92
CA ALA A 165 7.42 -0.95 -6.34
C ALA A 165 7.88 -2.01 -7.35
N SER A 166 7.45 -1.94 -8.62
CA SER A 166 7.82 -2.92 -9.66
C SER A 166 9.24 -2.70 -10.20
N LYS A 167 9.83 -1.53 -9.94
CA LYS A 167 11.11 -1.06 -10.49
C LYS A 167 11.09 -0.89 -12.02
N LEU A 168 9.94 -0.99 -12.67
CA LEU A 168 9.79 -0.74 -14.11
C LEU A 168 9.92 0.76 -14.40
N GLN A 169 11.02 1.18 -15.01
CA GLN A 169 11.30 2.60 -15.25
C GLN A 169 11.20 2.96 -16.72
N VAL A 170 10.54 4.10 -17.00
CA VAL A 170 10.57 4.76 -18.30
C VAL A 170 11.97 5.35 -18.51
N ARG A 171 12.71 4.81 -19.48
CA ARG A 171 14.07 5.28 -19.80
C ARG A 171 14.07 6.54 -20.65
N TYR A 172 13.19 6.60 -21.63
CA TYR A 172 13.06 7.72 -22.55
C TYR A 172 11.65 7.79 -23.13
N LEU A 173 11.28 8.98 -23.61
CA LEU A 173 10.07 9.22 -24.40
C LEU A 173 10.46 10.09 -25.59
N GLN A 174 10.43 9.52 -26.79
CA GLN A 174 10.79 10.23 -28.02
C GLN A 174 9.53 10.54 -28.84
N ILE A 175 9.42 11.78 -29.30
CA ILE A 175 8.35 12.22 -30.20
C ILE A 175 8.96 12.38 -31.59
N ALA A 176 8.60 11.49 -32.51
CA ALA A 176 9.18 11.45 -33.86
C ALA A 176 8.74 12.64 -34.73
N LYS A 177 7.48 13.08 -34.60
CA LYS A 177 6.94 14.20 -35.37
C LYS A 177 7.49 15.52 -34.84
N LYS A 178 8.57 16.00 -35.48
CA LYS A 178 9.15 17.32 -35.23
C LYS A 178 8.37 18.38 -36.01
N SER A 179 7.44 19.07 -35.36
CA SER A 179 6.98 20.37 -35.88
C SER A 179 7.85 21.47 -35.28
N LYS A 180 8.31 22.43 -36.11
CA LYS A 180 9.14 23.56 -35.66
C LYS A 180 8.47 24.40 -34.56
N THR A 181 7.15 24.32 -34.44
CA THR A 181 6.34 25.08 -33.47
C THR A 181 5.81 24.24 -32.31
N TYR A 182 6.00 22.92 -32.30
CA TYR A 182 5.45 22.02 -31.28
C TYR A 182 6.56 21.31 -30.52
N ASN A 183 6.88 21.81 -29.33
CA ASN A 183 7.78 21.16 -28.38
C ASN A 183 7.06 20.96 -27.04
N PRO A 184 6.32 19.84 -26.88
CA PRO A 184 5.53 19.63 -25.69
C PRO A 184 6.41 19.35 -24.47
N TYR A 185 5.93 19.79 -23.31
CA TYR A 185 6.52 19.42 -22.02
C TYR A 185 6.33 17.93 -21.76
N ARG A 186 7.36 17.28 -21.20
CA ARG A 186 7.38 15.84 -20.92
C ARG A 186 7.60 15.63 -19.44
N TRP A 187 6.78 14.78 -18.83
CA TRP A 187 6.92 14.43 -17.43
C TRP A 187 6.59 12.95 -17.23
N VAL A 188 7.19 12.37 -16.18
CA VAL A 188 6.90 11.02 -15.73
C VAL A 188 6.74 11.09 -14.21
N ARG A 189 5.69 10.46 -13.70
CA ARG A 189 5.50 10.27 -12.25
C ARG A 189 5.24 8.79 -11.98
N TYR A 190 5.80 8.30 -10.89
CA TYR A 190 5.51 6.96 -10.38
C TYR A 190 4.60 7.10 -9.17
N VAL A 191 3.55 6.29 -9.08
CA VAL A 191 2.68 6.24 -7.90
C VAL A 191 2.44 4.79 -7.59
N THR A 192 2.73 4.39 -6.35
CA THR A 192 2.39 3.07 -5.84
C THR A 192 1.17 3.19 -4.94
N GLN A 193 0.11 2.42 -5.22
CA GLN A 193 -1.10 2.37 -4.41
C GLN A 193 -1.36 0.94 -3.96
N ALA A 194 -1.84 0.78 -2.72
CA ALA A 194 -2.35 -0.50 -2.26
C ALA A 194 -3.72 -0.77 -2.89
N ASN A 195 -3.93 -1.99 -3.38
CA ASN A 195 -5.25 -2.50 -3.74
C ASN A 195 -5.73 -3.53 -2.71
N SER A 196 -4.96 -4.61 -2.53
CA SER A 196 -5.19 -5.61 -1.48
C SER A 196 -3.87 -5.85 -0.74
N TYR A 197 -3.67 -5.13 0.37
CA TYR A 197 -2.51 -5.32 1.24
C TYR A 197 -2.96 -5.89 2.59
N VAL A 198 -2.70 -7.19 2.79
CA VAL A 198 -3.23 -7.95 3.92
C VAL A 198 -2.08 -8.64 4.65
N ALA A 199 -1.94 -8.36 5.94
CA ALA A 199 -1.03 -9.05 6.84
C ALA A 199 -1.82 -9.97 7.78
N ARG A 200 -1.48 -11.25 7.79
CA ARG A 200 -2.07 -12.22 8.73
C ARG A 200 -1.32 -12.18 10.05
N LEU A 201 -2.05 -12.48 11.11
CA LEU A 201 -1.54 -12.62 12.48
C LEU A 201 -0.76 -13.93 12.65
#